data_AF-K1Z6I3-F1
#
_entry.id   AF-K1Z6I3-F1
#
_cell.length_a   1.000
_cell.length_b   1.000
_cell.length_c   1.000
_cell.angle_alpha   90.00
_cell.angle_beta   90.00
_cell.angle_gamma   90.00
#
_symmetry.space_group_name_H-M   'P 1'
#
loop_
_entity.id
_entity.type
_entity.pdbx_description
1 polymer ?
#
loop_
_entity_poly.entity_id
_entity_poly.type
_entity_poly.pdbx_seq_one_letter_code
_entity_poly.pdbx_strand_id
1 'polypeptide(L)'
;MSKKIIVAIRAAIILAPMILFVFLSYKFLMPSGIMSIKHKVYEKSPFIDSMLPKERVTDNFQDKDKYQTIIDEPVYASLHLPRNFESLDVELVYRSKNQPIVEIGALADSSFRFALKPLQNSIIDDSNWSRIDENGIVLLQSEKKFSSVSEFLDNPPSRNKIATYHFDPVIQYRIFNYKPTSEIREISADLCGPHSFYTYIKDEDLNFNFTVQDANQTKGEDTIIVQVFDELGNGISESILEDDGVTDDSGELSQIRAFDARVQNLSEGLYKVDVRSTSDIIIRSIKTTQQKFSFIRSICFADSQSPVRWFGESRDVRIKAQTANGVQDVNVDGQNISILRAGEEYSASAKTIGIYESNATNGGITIQSDGMLSLDSAMYFQPELARVSLNTDLAGQGIEYIIAKYAPPERDGEWLIGKATFMRNEVLADKGEMKLVISVPGIDEFAGAFDVREINIVLHRKPLTITELVRAIKEKLF
;
A
#
# COMPACT_ATOMS: atom_id res chain seq x y z
N MET A 1 -25.32 -33.57 62.34
CA MET A 1 -24.35 -32.68 61.64
C MET A 1 -23.99 -31.53 62.57
N SER A 2 -22.72 -31.28 62.89
CA SER A 2 -22.35 -30.24 63.87
C SER A 2 -22.70 -28.84 63.34
N LYS A 3 -23.08 -27.90 64.22
CA LYS A 3 -23.37 -26.49 63.83
C LYS A 3 -22.27 -25.89 62.95
N LYS A 4 -21.01 -26.26 63.20
CA LYS A 4 -19.84 -25.83 62.40
C LYS A 4 -19.93 -26.28 60.94
N ILE A 5 -20.40 -27.51 60.68
CA ILE A 5 -20.55 -28.04 59.32
C ILE A 5 -21.65 -27.29 58.56
N ILE A 6 -22.77 -26.98 59.21
CA ILE A 6 -23.87 -26.21 58.57
C ILE A 6 -23.42 -24.80 58.21
N VAL A 7 -22.66 -24.13 59.08
CA VAL A 7 -22.10 -22.80 58.81
C VAL A 7 -21.10 -22.85 57.65
N ALA A 8 -20.22 -23.86 57.61
CA ALA A 8 -19.27 -24.03 56.52
C ALA A 8 -19.95 -24.25 55.16
N ILE A 9 -20.99 -25.09 55.09
CA ILE A 9 -21.76 -25.33 53.86
C ILE A 9 -22.46 -24.04 53.39
N ARG A 10 -23.09 -23.29 54.31
CA ARG A 10 -23.73 -22.01 53.98
C ARG A 10 -22.73 -20.98 53.45
N ALA A 11 -21.55 -20.89 54.07
CA ALA A 11 -20.48 -20.02 53.59
C ALA A 11 -20.01 -20.42 52.19
N ALA A 12 -19.84 -21.72 51.93
CA ALA A 12 -19.43 -22.22 50.61
C ALA A 12 -20.46 -21.89 49.52
N ILE A 13 -21.76 -22.06 49.80
CA ILE A 13 -22.85 -21.74 48.85
C ILE A 13 -22.86 -20.26 48.46
N ILE A 14 -22.47 -19.35 49.36
CA ILE A 14 -22.43 -17.91 49.09
C ILE A 14 -21.10 -17.48 48.45
N LEU A 15 -19.98 -18.00 48.97
CA LEU A 15 -18.64 -17.62 48.51
C LEU A 15 -18.32 -18.18 47.13
N ALA A 16 -18.74 -19.40 46.81
CA ALA A 16 -18.46 -20.00 45.50
C ALA A 16 -18.98 -19.15 44.32
N PRO A 17 -20.27 -18.73 44.26
CA PRO A 17 -20.76 -17.88 43.18
C PRO A 17 -20.16 -16.48 43.22
N MET A 18 -19.83 -15.93 44.40
CA MET A 18 -19.17 -14.62 44.50
C MET A 18 -17.75 -14.65 43.95
N ILE A 19 -16.96 -15.68 44.30
CA ILE A 19 -15.61 -15.90 43.78
C ILE A 19 -15.68 -16.13 42.27
N LEU A 20 -16.62 -16.96 41.80
CA LEU A 20 -16.83 -17.18 40.37
C LEU A 20 -17.20 -15.88 39.65
N PHE A 21 -18.09 -15.06 40.23
CA PHE A 21 -18.47 -13.77 39.68
C PHE A 21 -17.30 -12.79 39.60
N VAL A 22 -16.49 -12.69 40.66
CA VAL A 22 -15.28 -11.84 40.67
C VAL A 22 -14.27 -12.34 39.64
N PHE A 23 -14.07 -13.65 39.55
CA PHE A 23 -13.18 -14.27 38.57
C PHE A 23 -13.62 -14.02 37.13
N LEU A 24 -14.90 -14.26 36.82
CA LEU A 24 -15.47 -14.00 35.50
C LEU A 24 -15.47 -12.52 35.17
N SER A 25 -15.77 -11.65 36.15
CA SER A 25 -15.68 -10.20 35.98
C SER A 25 -14.25 -9.77 35.70
N TYR A 26 -13.26 -10.32 36.40
CA TYR A 26 -11.85 -10.03 36.13
C TYR A 26 -11.43 -10.47 34.73
N LYS A 27 -11.83 -11.68 34.31
CA LYS A 27 -11.56 -12.21 32.96
C LYS A 27 -12.27 -11.42 31.86
N PHE A 28 -13.52 -11.03 32.09
CA PHE A 28 -14.34 -10.31 31.12
C PHE A 28 -13.95 -8.83 31.04
N LEU A 29 -13.71 -8.17 32.18
CA LEU A 29 -13.42 -6.75 32.28
C LEU A 29 -11.96 -6.43 32.01
N MET A 30 -11.03 -7.39 32.14
CA MET A 30 -9.61 -7.21 31.82
C MET A 30 -9.06 -5.90 32.41
N PRO A 31 -9.01 -5.77 33.75
CA PRO A 31 -8.68 -4.51 34.41
C PRO A 31 -7.23 -4.07 34.16
N SER A 32 -6.32 -5.01 33.87
CA SER A 32 -4.95 -4.71 33.45
C SER A 32 -4.86 -4.04 32.08
N GLY A 33 -5.91 -4.12 31.27
CA GLY A 33 -5.90 -3.65 29.89
C GLY A 33 -5.14 -4.57 28.92
N ILE A 34 -4.70 -5.76 29.35
CA ILE A 34 -3.95 -6.71 28.51
C ILE A 34 -4.73 -8.00 28.37
N MET A 35 -4.88 -8.49 27.14
CA MET A 35 -5.45 -9.79 26.83
C MET A 35 -4.49 -10.57 25.95
N SER A 36 -4.12 -11.79 26.36
CA SER A 36 -3.31 -12.70 25.54
C SER A 36 -4.19 -13.85 25.03
N ILE A 37 -4.15 -14.05 23.72
CA ILE A 37 -4.80 -15.13 22.98
C ILE A 37 -3.69 -15.95 22.37
N LYS A 38 -3.61 -17.24 22.74
CA LYS A 38 -2.72 -18.20 22.10
C LYS A 38 -3.55 -19.16 21.29
N HIS A 39 -3.24 -19.31 20.02
CA HIS A 39 -3.98 -20.16 19.12
C HIS A 39 -3.04 -21.01 18.27
N LYS A 40 -3.09 -22.32 18.49
CA LYS A 40 -2.47 -23.27 17.59
C LYS A 40 -3.44 -23.60 16.47
N VAL A 41 -2.96 -23.61 15.24
CA VAL A 41 -3.82 -23.68 14.03
C VAL A 41 -4.69 -24.95 13.95
N TYR A 42 -4.33 -26.00 14.67
CA TYR A 42 -5.07 -27.26 14.73
C TYR A 42 -6.14 -27.32 15.85
N GLU A 43 -6.21 -26.30 16.70
CA GLU A 43 -7.17 -26.20 17.81
C GLU A 43 -8.31 -25.25 17.45
N LYS A 44 -9.51 -25.45 17.98
CA LYS A 44 -10.58 -24.46 17.81
C LYS A 44 -10.36 -23.30 18.77
N SER A 45 -10.46 -22.06 18.28
CA SER A 45 -10.45 -20.86 19.11
C SER A 45 -11.77 -20.11 18.96
N PRO A 46 -12.33 -19.56 20.05
CA PRO A 46 -13.46 -18.63 19.95
C PRO A 46 -13.04 -17.22 19.51
N PHE A 47 -11.74 -16.95 19.43
CA PHE A 47 -11.20 -15.64 19.11
C PHE A 47 -10.55 -15.56 17.73
N ILE A 48 -10.07 -16.68 17.19
CA ILE A 48 -9.37 -16.71 15.90
C ILE A 48 -10.01 -17.81 15.07
N ASP A 49 -10.55 -17.41 13.91
CA ASP A 49 -11.10 -18.35 12.95
C ASP A 49 -9.99 -19.06 12.18
N SER A 50 -10.31 -20.22 11.61
CA SER A 50 -9.40 -20.94 10.72
C SER A 50 -9.01 -20.08 9.52
N MET A 51 -7.81 -20.31 8.99
CA MET A 51 -7.33 -19.62 7.81
C MET A 51 -8.15 -19.97 6.57
N LEU A 52 -8.43 -18.96 5.74
CA LEU A 52 -9.26 -19.04 4.53
C LEU A 52 -8.60 -18.28 3.37
N PRO A 53 -8.93 -18.59 2.10
CA PRO A 53 -9.77 -19.69 1.63
C PRO A 53 -9.15 -21.07 1.90
N LYS A 54 -9.99 -22.11 2.04
CA LYS A 54 -9.50 -23.47 2.35
C LYS A 54 -8.69 -24.08 1.22
N GLU A 55 -8.93 -23.61 0.01
CA GLU A 55 -8.24 -24.03 -1.22
C GLU A 55 -6.76 -23.59 -1.22
N ARG A 56 -6.41 -22.60 -0.39
CA ARG A 56 -5.06 -22.03 -0.28
C ARG A 56 -4.25 -22.55 0.90
N VAL A 57 -4.85 -23.43 1.70
CA VAL A 57 -4.25 -23.97 2.92
C VAL A 57 -4.40 -25.48 2.99
N THR A 58 -3.36 -26.17 3.47
CA THR A 58 -3.37 -27.62 3.69
C THR A 58 -3.10 -27.95 5.14
N ASP A 59 -3.95 -28.77 5.73
CA ASP A 59 -3.84 -29.20 7.12
C ASP A 59 -2.85 -30.37 7.26
N ASN A 60 -1.73 -30.15 7.93
CA ASN A 60 -0.72 -31.17 8.23
C ASN A 60 -0.77 -31.54 9.71
N PHE A 61 -1.85 -32.23 10.12
CA PHE A 61 -2.11 -32.57 11.53
C PHE A 61 -1.77 -34.02 11.91
N GLN A 62 -1.19 -34.78 10.98
CA GLN A 62 -0.79 -36.18 11.21
C GLN A 62 0.64 -36.32 11.72
N ASP A 63 1.47 -35.28 11.57
CA ASP A 63 2.85 -35.27 12.06
C ASP A 63 2.94 -34.98 13.56
N LYS A 64 4.10 -35.29 14.15
CA LYS A 64 4.40 -34.94 15.56
C LYS A 64 4.33 -33.42 15.79
N ASP A 65 4.69 -32.64 14.79
CA ASP A 65 4.47 -31.19 14.74
C ASP A 65 3.24 -30.91 13.86
N LYS A 66 2.17 -30.40 14.47
CA LYS A 66 0.94 -30.05 13.76
C LYS A 66 1.00 -28.60 13.30
N TYR A 67 0.78 -28.38 12.01
CA TYR A 67 0.79 -27.07 11.38
C TYR A 67 -0.16 -27.02 10.18
N GLN A 68 -0.37 -25.83 9.65
CA GLN A 68 -1.13 -25.58 8.44
C GLN A 68 -0.21 -24.92 7.42
N THR A 69 -0.15 -25.46 6.20
CA THR A 69 0.72 -24.95 5.14
C THR A 69 -0.09 -24.04 4.23
N ILE A 70 0.39 -22.82 4.04
CA ILE A 70 -0.09 -21.91 3.01
C ILE A 70 0.61 -22.27 1.70
N ILE A 71 -0.19 -22.48 0.65
CA ILE A 71 0.27 -22.88 -0.68
C ILE A 71 -0.13 -21.90 -1.79
N ASP A 72 -1.00 -20.94 -1.51
CA ASP A 72 -1.44 -19.88 -2.42
C ASP A 72 -1.84 -18.65 -1.59
N GLU A 73 -1.96 -17.48 -2.19
CA GLU A 73 -2.19 -16.20 -1.51
C GLU A 73 -3.35 -15.39 -2.13
N PRO A 74 -3.89 -14.40 -1.40
CA PRO A 74 -3.74 -14.14 0.03
C PRO A 74 -4.49 -15.16 0.90
N VAL A 75 -4.01 -15.34 2.14
CA VAL A 75 -4.68 -16.12 3.19
C VAL A 75 -5.11 -15.19 4.32
N TYR A 76 -6.36 -15.33 4.75
CA TYR A 76 -7.01 -14.50 5.75
C TYR A 76 -7.30 -15.28 7.02
N ALA A 77 -7.27 -14.58 8.16
CA ALA A 77 -7.80 -15.05 9.42
C ALA A 77 -8.63 -13.96 10.08
N SER A 78 -9.75 -14.31 10.70
CA SER A 78 -10.58 -13.36 11.43
C SER A 78 -10.28 -13.42 12.92
N LEU A 79 -10.05 -12.26 13.52
CA LEU A 79 -9.86 -12.06 14.94
C LEU A 79 -11.13 -11.44 15.54
N HIS A 80 -11.83 -12.21 16.37
CA HIS A 80 -12.98 -11.76 17.14
C HIS A 80 -12.52 -11.02 18.40
N LEU A 81 -12.80 -9.73 18.41
CA LEU A 81 -12.41 -8.80 19.46
C LEU A 81 -13.49 -8.77 20.53
N PRO A 82 -13.21 -9.23 21.76
CA PRO A 82 -14.19 -9.13 22.82
C PRO A 82 -14.45 -7.68 23.24
N ARG A 83 -13.50 -6.76 22.96
CA ARG A 83 -13.54 -5.34 23.32
C ARG A 83 -12.67 -4.49 22.39
N ASN A 84 -12.86 -3.17 22.49
CA ASN A 84 -11.97 -2.18 21.88
C ASN A 84 -10.59 -2.19 22.57
N PHE A 85 -9.56 -1.96 21.76
CA PHE A 85 -8.16 -1.90 22.16
C PHE A 85 -7.45 -0.72 21.49
N GLU A 86 -6.29 -0.33 22.01
CA GLU A 86 -5.44 0.75 21.51
C GLU A 86 -4.33 0.23 20.57
N SER A 87 -3.77 -0.95 20.87
CA SER A 87 -2.85 -1.67 19.98
C SER A 87 -3.01 -3.19 20.06
N LEU A 88 -2.52 -3.86 19.02
CA LEU A 88 -2.52 -5.30 18.85
C LEU A 88 -1.10 -5.74 18.49
N ASP A 89 -0.50 -6.60 19.31
CA ASP A 89 0.73 -7.30 18.98
C ASP A 89 0.37 -8.70 18.46
N VAL A 90 0.87 -9.02 17.27
CA VAL A 90 0.72 -10.34 16.64
C VAL A 90 2.09 -10.97 16.55
N GLU A 91 2.19 -12.19 17.06
CA GLU A 91 3.34 -13.06 16.95
C GLU A 91 2.93 -14.30 16.16
N LEU A 92 3.68 -14.58 15.09
CA LEU A 92 3.46 -15.73 14.23
C LEU A 92 4.63 -16.69 14.40
N VAL A 93 4.33 -17.96 14.66
CA VAL A 93 5.33 -19.03 14.73
C VAL A 93 5.21 -19.87 13.47
N TYR A 94 6.23 -19.82 12.62
CA TYR A 94 6.15 -20.36 11.26
C TYR A 94 7.45 -20.98 10.75
N ARG A 95 7.40 -21.70 9.63
CA ARG A 95 8.58 -22.05 8.82
C ARG A 95 8.35 -21.53 7.42
N SER A 96 9.41 -21.00 6.84
CA SER A 96 9.40 -20.46 5.49
C SER A 96 10.41 -21.22 4.64
N LYS A 97 9.97 -21.72 3.49
CA LYS A 97 10.83 -22.38 2.50
C LYS A 97 10.72 -21.64 1.18
N ASN A 98 11.87 -21.22 0.63
CA ASN A 98 11.99 -20.50 -0.64
C ASN A 98 11.12 -19.24 -0.75
N GLN A 99 10.67 -18.68 0.37
CA GLN A 99 9.81 -17.50 0.38
C GLN A 99 10.61 -16.31 0.93
N PRO A 100 11.04 -15.36 0.08
CA PRO A 100 11.98 -14.33 0.50
C PRO A 100 11.31 -13.25 1.37
N ILE A 101 10.07 -12.87 1.06
CA ILE A 101 9.32 -11.86 1.81
C ILE A 101 8.10 -12.52 2.43
N VAL A 102 7.87 -12.25 3.72
CA VAL A 102 6.67 -12.66 4.46
C VAL A 102 6.18 -11.47 5.26
N GLU A 103 4.90 -11.17 5.15
CA GLU A 103 4.27 -10.06 5.85
C GLU A 103 2.95 -10.52 6.49
N ILE A 104 2.56 -9.82 7.54
CA ILE A 104 1.22 -9.92 8.12
C ILE A 104 0.56 -8.56 8.05
N GLY A 105 -0.71 -8.53 7.67
CA GLY A 105 -1.49 -7.31 7.60
C GLY A 105 -2.76 -7.40 8.43
N ALA A 106 -3.26 -6.22 8.77
CA ALA A 106 -4.60 -6.04 9.29
C ALA A 106 -5.39 -5.13 8.34
N LEU A 107 -6.68 -5.39 8.16
CA LEU A 107 -7.55 -4.59 7.30
C LEU A 107 -7.52 -3.14 7.77
N ALA A 108 -7.16 -2.21 6.89
CA ALA A 108 -7.02 -0.79 7.20
C ALA A 108 -8.32 -0.01 6.91
N ASP A 109 -9.06 -0.39 5.87
CA ASP A 109 -10.30 0.29 5.47
C ASP A 109 -11.31 -0.61 4.74
N SER A 110 -12.46 -0.03 4.39
CA SER A 110 -13.55 -0.71 3.68
C SER A 110 -13.26 -1.05 2.22
N SER A 111 -12.17 -0.52 1.66
CA SER A 111 -11.72 -0.80 0.29
C SER A 111 -10.82 -2.03 0.24
N PHE A 112 -10.79 -2.85 1.30
CA PHE A 112 -9.97 -4.06 1.41
C PHE A 112 -8.47 -3.80 1.30
N ARG A 113 -8.01 -2.59 1.68
CA ARG A 113 -6.58 -2.33 1.84
C ARG A 113 -6.12 -2.85 3.19
N PHE A 114 -4.94 -3.48 3.22
CA PHE A 114 -4.34 -3.98 4.44
C PHE A 114 -3.12 -3.15 4.81
N ALA A 115 -2.99 -2.81 6.09
CA ALA A 115 -1.74 -2.27 6.63
C ALA A 115 -0.81 -3.46 6.85
N LEU A 116 0.16 -3.67 5.96
CA LEU A 116 1.12 -4.78 6.04
C LEU A 116 2.28 -4.42 6.97
N LYS A 117 2.80 -5.41 7.71
CA LYS A 117 3.99 -5.31 8.55
C LYS A 117 4.90 -6.51 8.26
N PRO A 118 6.22 -6.29 8.18
CA PRO A 118 7.15 -7.34 7.79
C PRO A 118 7.36 -8.36 8.91
N LEU A 119 7.36 -9.65 8.56
CA LEU A 119 7.77 -10.75 9.44
C LEU A 119 9.12 -11.33 9.04
N GLN A 120 9.38 -11.40 7.72
CA GLN A 120 10.64 -11.89 7.15
C GLN A 120 10.99 -11.10 5.89
N ASN A 121 12.28 -10.83 5.69
CA ASN A 121 12.78 -10.40 4.39
C ASN A 121 14.21 -10.92 4.17
N SER A 122 14.35 -12.03 3.44
CA SER A 122 15.64 -12.67 3.17
C SER A 122 16.57 -11.81 2.32
N ILE A 123 16.04 -10.86 1.52
CA ILE A 123 16.86 -9.88 0.79
C ILE A 123 17.65 -9.02 1.77
N ILE A 124 17.06 -8.72 2.93
CA ILE A 124 17.69 -7.95 4.01
C ILE A 124 18.48 -8.86 4.95
N ASP A 125 17.91 -9.99 5.36
CA ASP A 125 18.49 -10.90 6.35
C ASP A 125 19.76 -11.59 5.85
N ASP A 126 19.74 -12.08 4.61
CA ASP A 126 20.84 -12.83 4.00
C ASP A 126 21.79 -11.91 3.20
N SER A 127 21.61 -10.59 3.31
CA SER A 127 22.45 -9.63 2.60
C SER A 127 23.90 -9.67 3.10
N ASN A 128 24.84 -9.66 2.15
CA ASN A 128 26.27 -9.54 2.45
C ASN A 128 26.75 -8.08 2.57
N TRP A 129 25.83 -7.10 2.49
CA TRP A 129 26.16 -5.67 2.59
C TRP A 129 26.49 -5.26 4.03
N SER A 130 27.21 -4.14 4.17
CA SER A 130 27.49 -3.57 5.50
C SER A 130 26.18 -3.15 6.17
N ARG A 131 25.91 -3.69 7.37
CA ARG A 131 24.65 -3.52 8.08
C ARG A 131 24.79 -2.62 9.31
N ILE A 132 23.83 -1.72 9.49
CA ILE A 132 23.63 -0.91 10.70
C ILE A 132 22.20 -1.11 11.18
N ASP A 133 22.02 -1.51 12.42
CA ASP A 133 20.72 -1.63 13.08
C ASP A 133 20.62 -0.60 14.21
N GLU A 134 19.70 0.35 14.08
CA GLU A 134 19.53 1.44 15.04
C GLU A 134 18.03 1.75 15.23
N ASN A 135 17.52 1.64 16.46
CA ASN A 135 16.14 1.99 16.81
C ASN A 135 15.05 1.30 15.95
N GLY A 136 15.30 0.05 15.51
CA GLY A 136 14.37 -0.70 14.66
C GLY A 136 14.41 -0.30 13.18
N ILE A 137 15.41 0.49 12.78
CA ILE A 137 15.73 0.80 11.39
C ILE A 137 17.00 0.05 11.01
N VAL A 138 16.98 -0.61 9.86
CA VAL A 138 18.11 -1.30 9.25
C VAL A 138 18.59 -0.47 8.07
N LEU A 139 19.88 -0.17 8.02
CA LEU A 139 20.55 0.39 6.85
C LEU A 139 21.58 -0.63 6.34
N LEU A 140 21.39 -1.08 5.11
CA LEU A 140 22.35 -1.88 4.35
C LEU A 140 23.07 -0.99 3.35
N GLN A 141 24.39 -1.13 3.25
CA GLN A 141 25.25 -0.36 2.37
C GLN A 141 26.15 -1.30 1.57
N SER A 142 26.10 -1.24 0.24
CA SER A 142 26.97 -2.04 -0.63
C SER A 142 28.45 -1.72 -0.39
N GLU A 143 28.75 -0.44 -0.21
CA GLU A 143 30.02 0.09 0.27
C GLU A 143 29.79 0.83 1.59
N LYS A 144 30.59 0.53 2.61
CA LYS A 144 30.47 1.20 3.92
C LYS A 144 30.89 2.67 3.80
N LYS A 145 29.92 3.60 3.83
CA LYS A 145 30.16 5.06 3.80
C LYS A 145 29.65 5.77 5.06
N PHE A 146 28.56 5.28 5.64
CA PHE A 146 27.93 5.82 6.84
C PHE A 146 28.20 4.94 8.06
N SER A 147 28.24 5.55 9.24
CA SER A 147 28.45 4.89 10.53
C SER A 147 27.18 4.80 11.39
N SER A 148 26.13 5.57 11.08
CA SER A 148 24.82 5.52 11.74
C SER A 148 23.66 5.75 10.77
N VAL A 149 22.44 5.46 11.19
CA VAL A 149 21.24 5.76 10.40
C VAL A 149 20.99 7.27 10.32
N SER A 150 21.27 8.01 11.41
CA SER A 150 21.14 9.47 11.43
C SER A 150 22.05 10.13 10.40
N GLU A 151 23.32 9.72 10.34
CA GLU A 151 24.30 10.29 9.38
C GLU A 151 23.83 10.12 7.93
N PHE A 152 23.25 8.96 7.62
CA PHE A 152 22.64 8.68 6.32
C PHE A 152 21.43 9.56 6.03
N LEU A 153 20.54 9.78 7.00
CA LEU A 153 19.34 10.60 6.80
C LEU A 153 19.65 12.11 6.73
N ASP A 154 20.71 12.56 7.40
CA ASP A 154 21.15 13.95 7.36
C ASP A 154 21.86 14.28 6.03
N ASN A 155 22.56 13.30 5.44
CA ASN A 155 23.30 13.46 4.18
C ASN A 155 23.05 12.28 3.23
N PRO A 156 21.80 12.08 2.79
CA PRO A 156 21.45 10.92 1.98
C PRO A 156 22.11 10.99 0.60
N PRO A 157 22.51 9.86 0.02
CA PRO A 157 22.89 9.81 -1.39
C PRO A 157 21.67 10.13 -2.27
N SER A 158 21.90 10.28 -3.58
CA SER A 158 20.81 10.48 -4.54
C SER A 158 19.74 9.40 -4.40
N ARG A 159 18.45 9.79 -4.42
CA ARG A 159 17.30 8.88 -4.23
C ARG A 159 17.34 7.65 -5.12
N ASN A 160 17.85 7.77 -6.36
CA ASN A 160 17.96 6.67 -7.31
C ASN A 160 18.97 5.57 -6.90
N LYS A 161 19.74 5.78 -5.83
CA LYS A 161 20.64 4.77 -5.25
C LYS A 161 20.07 4.11 -4.00
N ILE A 162 18.87 4.49 -3.57
CA ILE A 162 18.27 4.08 -2.30
C ILE A 162 17.00 3.29 -2.60
N ALA A 163 16.93 2.08 -2.05
CA ALA A 163 15.70 1.33 -1.95
C ALA A 163 15.17 1.36 -0.51
N THR A 164 13.86 1.28 -0.33
CA THR A 164 13.22 1.28 0.98
C THR A 164 12.31 0.08 1.20
N TYR A 165 12.15 -0.31 2.47
CA TYR A 165 11.24 -1.38 2.89
C TYR A 165 10.53 -1.00 4.20
N HIS A 166 9.21 -0.78 4.15
CA HIS A 166 8.41 -0.30 5.29
C HIS A 166 8.93 0.99 5.97
N PHE A 167 9.73 1.77 5.25
CA PHE A 167 10.29 3.02 5.74
C PHE A 167 10.21 4.10 4.66
N ASP A 168 9.70 5.26 5.05
CA ASP A 168 9.45 6.40 4.16
C ASP A 168 10.27 7.60 4.63
N PRO A 169 11.59 7.62 4.36
CA PRO A 169 12.43 8.73 4.79
C PRO A 169 12.12 9.99 3.97
N VAL A 170 12.14 11.14 4.64
CA VAL A 170 11.98 12.45 4.00
C VAL A 170 13.35 12.88 3.45
N ILE A 171 13.68 12.40 2.25
CA ILE A 171 14.92 12.74 1.53
C ILE A 171 14.56 13.69 0.41
N GLN A 172 15.13 14.88 0.25
CA GLN A 172 14.77 15.74 -0.89
C GLN A 172 15.24 15.18 -2.25
N TYR A 173 14.40 15.26 -3.28
CA TYR A 173 14.72 14.88 -4.65
C TYR A 173 15.32 16.05 -5.40
N ARG A 174 16.53 15.88 -5.93
CA ARG A 174 17.22 16.91 -6.71
C ARG A 174 17.80 16.30 -7.97
N ILE A 175 17.62 16.98 -9.10
CA ILE A 175 18.19 16.56 -10.39
C ILE A 175 19.52 17.29 -10.59
N PHE A 176 20.61 16.54 -10.58
CA PHE A 176 21.95 17.09 -10.82
C PHE A 176 22.05 17.68 -12.24
N ASN A 177 22.60 18.89 -12.35
CA ASN A 177 22.73 19.64 -13.62
C ASN A 177 21.42 19.91 -14.37
N TYR A 178 20.27 19.89 -13.69
CA TYR A 178 19.04 20.37 -14.28
C TYR A 178 19.18 21.85 -14.68
N LYS A 179 18.75 22.17 -15.90
CA LYS A 179 18.69 23.53 -16.42
C LYS A 179 17.27 23.75 -16.91
N PRO A 180 16.55 24.79 -16.46
CA PRO A 180 15.22 25.08 -16.97
C PRO A 180 15.26 25.43 -18.46
N THR A 181 14.11 25.35 -19.14
CA THR A 181 13.95 25.85 -20.52
C THR A 181 12.78 26.82 -20.59
N SER A 182 12.87 27.79 -21.50
CA SER A 182 11.73 28.63 -21.88
C SER A 182 10.99 28.10 -23.12
N GLU A 183 11.47 27.00 -23.70
CA GLU A 183 10.83 26.35 -24.85
C GLU A 183 9.51 25.72 -24.41
N ILE A 184 8.42 26.14 -25.05
CA ILE A 184 7.11 25.53 -24.83
C ILE A 184 7.06 24.22 -25.63
N ARG A 185 6.78 23.13 -24.92
CA ARG A 185 6.49 21.83 -25.51
C ARG A 185 5.00 21.58 -25.46
N GLU A 186 4.46 21.02 -26.54
CA GLU A 186 3.08 20.58 -26.61
C GLU A 186 3.03 19.06 -26.67
N ILE A 187 2.19 18.48 -25.83
CA ILE A 187 1.95 17.05 -25.73
C ILE A 187 0.52 16.84 -26.20
N SER A 188 0.40 16.38 -27.44
CA SER A 188 -0.88 16.10 -28.07
C SER A 188 -1.26 14.63 -27.80
N ALA A 189 -2.10 14.42 -26.80
CA ALA A 189 -2.67 13.12 -26.48
C ALA A 189 -4.06 13.34 -25.90
N ASP A 190 -5.04 12.56 -26.34
CA ASP A 190 -6.39 12.58 -25.79
C ASP A 190 -6.42 11.76 -24.50
N LEU A 191 -6.39 12.44 -23.35
CA LEU A 191 -6.39 11.83 -22.02
C LEU A 191 -7.76 11.96 -21.35
N CYS A 192 -8.25 10.92 -20.70
CA CYS A 192 -9.57 10.91 -20.06
C CYS A 192 -9.51 11.07 -18.54
N GLY A 193 -10.34 11.95 -18.00
CA GLY A 193 -10.57 12.06 -16.57
C GLY A 193 -9.36 12.46 -15.72
N PRO A 194 -9.34 12.06 -14.43
CA PRO A 194 -8.37 12.57 -13.48
C PRO A 194 -6.97 12.02 -13.72
N HIS A 195 -5.97 12.88 -13.54
CA HIS A 195 -4.56 12.53 -13.70
C HIS A 195 -3.72 13.16 -12.60
N SER A 196 -2.69 12.45 -12.17
CA SER A 196 -1.67 12.98 -11.27
C SER A 196 -0.29 12.77 -11.89
N PHE A 197 0.56 13.78 -11.81
CA PHE A 197 1.93 13.68 -12.29
C PHE A 197 2.89 14.47 -11.39
N TYR A 198 4.15 14.06 -11.39
CA TYR A 198 5.23 14.85 -10.81
C TYR A 198 5.85 15.76 -11.87
N THR A 199 6.39 16.90 -11.44
CA THR A 199 7.29 17.75 -12.23
C THR A 199 8.44 18.27 -11.35
N TYR A 200 9.49 18.80 -11.97
CA TYR A 200 10.65 19.35 -11.28
C TYR A 200 10.81 20.83 -11.62
N ILE A 201 11.11 21.64 -10.60
CA ILE A 201 11.32 23.08 -10.73
C ILE A 201 12.72 23.43 -10.23
N LYS A 202 13.41 24.30 -10.96
CA LYS A 202 14.64 24.96 -10.54
C LYS A 202 14.80 26.28 -11.30
N ASP A 203 14.71 27.39 -10.58
CA ASP A 203 14.85 28.75 -11.15
C ASP A 203 13.90 28.99 -12.35
N GLU A 204 12.68 28.45 -12.28
CA GLU A 204 11.63 28.60 -13.28
C GLU A 204 10.24 28.63 -12.62
N ASP A 205 9.24 29.11 -13.35
CA ASP A 205 7.85 29.07 -12.92
C ASP A 205 7.21 27.73 -13.33
N LEU A 206 6.31 27.21 -12.51
CA LEU A 206 5.42 26.14 -12.94
C LEU A 206 4.43 26.71 -13.96
N ASN A 207 4.33 26.07 -15.12
CA ASN A 207 3.56 26.56 -16.24
C ASN A 207 2.98 25.40 -17.05
N PHE A 208 1.71 25.10 -16.80
CA PHE A 208 0.92 24.16 -17.58
C PHE A 208 -0.29 24.88 -18.16
N ASN A 209 -0.53 24.68 -19.45
CA ASN A 209 -1.74 25.07 -20.14
C ASN A 209 -2.42 23.81 -20.67
N PHE A 210 -3.66 23.58 -20.25
CA PHE A 210 -4.43 22.42 -20.64
C PHE A 210 -5.49 22.83 -21.65
N THR A 211 -5.57 22.09 -22.75
CA THR A 211 -6.69 22.17 -23.67
C THR A 211 -7.64 21.02 -23.35
N VAL A 212 -8.89 21.30 -23.03
CA VAL A 212 -9.87 20.33 -22.57
C VAL A 212 -11.17 20.41 -23.36
N GLN A 213 -11.92 19.32 -23.37
CA GLN A 213 -13.23 19.21 -23.99
C GLN A 213 -14.09 18.26 -23.18
N ASP A 214 -15.35 18.61 -23.00
CA ASP A 214 -16.32 17.73 -22.36
C ASP A 214 -16.93 16.77 -23.37
N ALA A 215 -17.12 15.50 -22.98
CA ALA A 215 -17.87 14.53 -23.75
C ALA A 215 -19.34 14.39 -23.32
N ASN A 216 -19.75 15.03 -22.23
CA ASN A 216 -21.10 15.04 -21.66
C ASN A 216 -21.68 13.62 -21.55
N GLN A 217 -20.88 12.67 -21.05
CA GLN A 217 -21.27 11.26 -20.89
C GLN A 217 -21.64 10.93 -19.45
N THR A 218 -21.50 11.89 -18.54
CA THR A 218 -21.91 11.80 -17.15
C THR A 218 -22.93 12.88 -16.83
N LYS A 219 -23.65 12.70 -15.72
CA LYS A 219 -24.60 13.70 -15.22
C LYS A 219 -23.96 14.46 -14.08
N GLY A 220 -24.08 15.78 -14.09
CA GLY A 220 -23.55 16.63 -13.04
C GLY A 220 -22.85 17.85 -13.61
N GLU A 221 -22.12 18.56 -12.76
CA GLU A 221 -21.22 19.63 -13.18
C GLU A 221 -19.83 19.05 -13.43
N ASP A 222 -19.22 19.40 -14.56
CA ASP A 222 -17.92 18.88 -14.97
C ASP A 222 -16.79 19.88 -14.68
N THR A 223 -16.70 20.24 -13.39
CA THR A 223 -15.66 21.15 -12.90
C THR A 223 -14.29 20.49 -12.92
N ILE A 224 -13.28 21.19 -13.46
CA ILE A 224 -11.89 20.74 -13.45
C ILE A 224 -11.12 21.53 -12.39
N ILE A 225 -10.46 20.81 -11.48
CA ILE A 225 -9.62 21.40 -10.43
C ILE A 225 -8.19 20.92 -10.60
N VAL A 226 -7.24 21.85 -10.72
CA VAL A 226 -5.80 21.55 -10.72
C VAL A 226 -5.19 22.03 -9.41
N GLN A 227 -4.67 21.09 -8.62
CA GLN A 227 -3.98 21.36 -7.37
C GLN A 227 -2.48 21.09 -7.51
N VAL A 228 -1.66 21.99 -6.99
CA VAL A 228 -0.20 21.84 -6.94
C VAL A 228 0.23 21.63 -5.51
N PHE A 229 1.03 20.59 -5.27
CA PHE A 229 1.61 20.27 -3.97
C PHE A 229 3.14 20.36 -4.01
N ASP A 230 3.73 20.85 -2.94
CA ASP A 230 5.18 20.78 -2.75
C ASP A 230 5.66 19.36 -2.43
N GLU A 231 6.97 19.18 -2.32
CA GLU A 231 7.61 17.91 -2.02
C GLU A 231 7.21 17.31 -0.65
N LEU A 232 6.72 18.14 0.28
CA LEU A 232 6.25 17.72 1.60
C LEU A 232 4.75 17.39 1.60
N GLY A 233 4.06 17.57 0.48
CA GLY A 233 2.63 17.32 0.31
C GLY A 233 1.75 18.49 0.74
N ASN A 234 2.29 19.68 0.97
CA ASN A 234 1.49 20.87 1.26
C ASN A 234 0.90 21.43 -0.04
N GLY A 235 -0.39 21.79 -0.04
CA GLY A 235 -1.02 22.47 -1.17
C GLY A 235 -0.48 23.89 -1.33
N ILE A 236 0.01 24.21 -2.53
CA ILE A 236 0.65 25.50 -2.88
C ILE A 236 -0.28 26.36 -3.74
N SER A 237 -1.05 25.75 -4.63
CA SER A 237 -1.94 26.47 -5.54
C SER A 237 -3.13 25.60 -5.94
N GLU A 238 -4.22 26.26 -6.30
CA GLU A 238 -5.43 25.68 -6.86
C GLU A 238 -5.90 26.53 -8.04
N SER A 239 -6.25 25.89 -9.14
CA SER A 239 -6.84 26.52 -10.33
C SER A 239 -8.10 25.77 -10.71
N ILE A 240 -9.19 26.50 -10.96
CA ILE A 240 -10.51 25.93 -11.23
C ILE A 240 -10.97 26.38 -12.62
N LEU A 241 -11.41 25.41 -13.43
CA LEU A 241 -12.22 25.67 -14.62
C LEU A 241 -13.65 25.21 -14.31
N GLU A 242 -14.54 26.19 -14.18
CA GLU A 242 -15.97 25.95 -13.96
C GLU A 242 -16.60 25.20 -15.13
N ASP A 243 -17.73 24.55 -14.86
CA ASP A 243 -18.53 23.84 -15.86
C ASP A 243 -18.96 24.75 -17.03
N ASP A 244 -19.18 24.18 -18.23
CA ASP A 244 -19.69 24.95 -19.38
C ASP A 244 -21.21 25.16 -19.37
N GLY A 245 -21.89 24.63 -18.35
CA GLY A 245 -23.31 24.79 -18.10
C GLY A 245 -24.17 23.69 -18.72
N VAL A 246 -23.55 22.65 -19.30
CA VAL A 246 -24.23 21.45 -19.77
C VAL A 246 -24.12 20.37 -18.70
N THR A 247 -25.22 20.10 -17.98
CA THR A 247 -25.22 19.11 -16.88
C THR A 247 -25.90 17.78 -17.25
N ASP A 248 -26.40 17.69 -18.48
CA ASP A 248 -27.14 16.55 -19.01
C ASP A 248 -26.22 15.60 -19.77
N ASP A 249 -26.39 14.29 -19.54
CA ASP A 249 -25.74 13.20 -20.28
C ASP A 249 -26.30 13.13 -21.73
N SER A 250 -25.78 14.01 -22.57
CA SER A 250 -26.16 14.18 -23.99
C SER A 250 -25.27 13.37 -24.93
N GLY A 251 -24.04 13.06 -24.51
CA GLY A 251 -22.99 12.48 -25.34
C GLY A 251 -22.48 13.43 -26.44
N GLU A 252 -22.92 14.69 -26.47
CA GLU A 252 -22.46 15.68 -27.45
C GLU A 252 -21.19 16.36 -26.95
N LEU A 253 -20.14 16.39 -27.78
CA LEU A 253 -18.89 17.05 -27.41
C LEU A 253 -19.08 18.57 -27.24
N SER A 254 -18.59 19.13 -26.14
CA SER A 254 -18.66 20.57 -25.88
C SER A 254 -17.60 21.38 -26.64
N GLN A 255 -17.60 22.71 -26.45
CA GLN A 255 -16.56 23.56 -27.03
C GLN A 255 -15.21 23.31 -26.37
N ILE A 256 -14.14 23.32 -27.17
CA ILE A 256 -12.78 23.22 -26.65
C ILE A 256 -12.47 24.46 -25.80
N ARG A 257 -11.99 24.23 -24.59
CA ARG A 257 -11.58 25.27 -23.64
C ARG A 257 -10.11 25.11 -23.29
N ALA A 258 -9.46 26.22 -22.94
CA ALA A 258 -8.10 26.21 -22.46
C ALA A 258 -8.03 26.87 -21.08
N PHE A 259 -7.22 26.33 -20.18
CA PHE A 259 -6.99 26.93 -18.88
C PHE A 259 -5.53 26.77 -18.43
N ASP A 260 -5.07 27.74 -17.65
CA ASP A 260 -3.69 27.83 -17.19
C ASP A 260 -3.59 27.43 -15.71
N ALA A 261 -2.60 26.59 -15.38
CA ALA A 261 -2.11 26.36 -14.03
C ALA A 261 -0.68 26.92 -13.96
N ARG A 262 -0.52 28.10 -13.34
CA ARG A 262 0.77 28.79 -13.21
C ARG A 262 1.07 29.14 -11.77
N VAL A 263 2.31 28.91 -11.35
CA VAL A 263 2.79 29.27 -10.00
C VAL A 263 4.20 29.81 -10.12
N GLN A 264 4.41 31.01 -9.58
CA GLN A 264 5.69 31.72 -9.64
C GLN A 264 6.48 31.59 -8.34
N ASN A 265 7.78 31.88 -8.41
CA ASN A 265 8.67 31.95 -7.25
C ASN A 265 8.71 30.67 -6.41
N LEU A 266 8.59 29.52 -7.07
CA LEU A 266 8.70 28.21 -6.43
C LEU A 266 10.15 27.92 -6.05
N SER A 267 10.33 27.27 -4.89
CA SER A 267 11.65 26.77 -4.49
C SER A 267 12.07 25.59 -5.36
N GLU A 268 13.37 25.37 -5.54
CA GLU A 268 13.87 24.20 -6.25
C GLU A 268 13.35 22.91 -5.60
N GLY A 269 12.80 22.00 -6.41
CA GLY A 269 12.40 20.68 -5.94
C GLY A 269 11.34 20.00 -6.79
N LEU A 270 10.83 18.91 -6.21
CA LEU A 270 9.75 18.10 -6.75
C LEU A 270 8.39 18.73 -6.42
N TYR A 271 7.51 18.74 -7.41
CA TYR A 271 6.11 19.15 -7.23
C TYR A 271 5.18 18.08 -7.79
N LYS A 272 4.06 17.89 -7.12
CA LYS A 272 2.97 17.04 -7.60
C LYS A 272 1.84 17.91 -8.13
N VAL A 273 1.35 17.61 -9.31
CA VAL A 273 0.19 18.25 -9.92
C VAL A 273 -0.93 17.23 -10.00
N ASP A 274 -2.06 17.53 -9.36
CA ASP A 274 -3.28 16.73 -9.39
C ASP A 274 -4.33 17.44 -10.24
N VAL A 275 -4.72 16.84 -11.36
CA VAL A 275 -5.86 17.24 -12.18
C VAL A 275 -7.05 16.38 -11.77
N ARG A 276 -8.06 17.00 -11.15
CA ARG A 276 -9.31 16.36 -10.75
C ARG A 276 -10.41 16.76 -11.71
N SER A 277 -11.11 15.77 -12.24
CA SER A 277 -12.26 15.92 -13.11
C SER A 277 -13.13 14.66 -13.06
N THR A 278 -14.30 14.73 -13.67
CA THR A 278 -15.13 13.58 -14.06
C THR A 278 -14.46 12.80 -15.20
N SER A 279 -14.92 11.57 -15.47
CA SER A 279 -14.28 10.64 -16.40
C SER A 279 -14.46 10.97 -17.88
N ASP A 280 -15.42 11.83 -18.20
CA ASP A 280 -15.82 12.27 -19.54
C ASP A 280 -15.14 13.58 -19.98
N ILE A 281 -14.43 14.26 -19.09
CA ILE A 281 -13.48 15.30 -19.46
C ILE A 281 -12.30 14.70 -20.23
N ILE A 282 -12.07 15.23 -21.43
CA ILE A 282 -10.95 14.87 -22.30
C ILE A 282 -9.93 16.01 -22.32
N ILE A 283 -8.72 15.76 -21.83
CA ILE A 283 -7.56 16.64 -22.03
C ILE A 283 -7.02 16.34 -23.42
N ARG A 284 -7.14 17.30 -24.34
CA ARG A 284 -6.69 17.20 -25.74
C ARG A 284 -5.20 17.47 -25.92
N SER A 285 -4.67 18.42 -25.15
CA SER A 285 -3.24 18.70 -25.13
C SER A 285 -2.78 19.37 -23.84
N ILE A 286 -1.50 19.17 -23.54
CA ILE A 286 -0.81 19.83 -22.43
C ILE A 286 0.37 20.61 -23.01
N LYS A 287 0.39 21.92 -22.77
CA LYS A 287 1.52 22.81 -23.11
C LYS A 287 2.28 23.19 -21.86
N THR A 288 3.59 23.04 -21.86
CA THR A 288 4.42 23.34 -20.69
C THR A 288 5.84 23.74 -21.06
N THR A 289 6.50 24.51 -20.18
CA THR A 289 7.94 24.76 -20.24
C THR A 289 8.75 23.77 -19.40
N GLN A 290 8.09 22.95 -18.58
CA GLN A 290 8.77 21.97 -17.73
C GLN A 290 9.43 20.87 -18.57
N GLN A 291 10.72 20.60 -18.32
CA GLN A 291 11.43 19.54 -19.05
C GLN A 291 11.14 18.15 -18.52
N LYS A 292 10.73 18.06 -17.26
CA LYS A 292 10.48 16.80 -16.56
C LYS A 292 9.06 16.81 -16.03
N PHE A 293 8.25 15.88 -16.52
CA PHE A 293 6.97 15.55 -15.90
C PHE A 293 6.65 14.07 -16.17
N SER A 294 6.10 13.37 -15.19
CA SER A 294 5.79 11.93 -15.31
C SER A 294 4.55 11.58 -14.52
N PHE A 295 3.64 10.85 -15.16
CA PHE A 295 2.37 10.41 -14.62
C PHE A 295 2.59 9.37 -13.52
N ILE A 296 1.83 9.54 -12.44
CA ILE A 296 1.88 8.67 -11.27
C ILE A 296 0.98 7.48 -11.55
N ARG A 297 1.58 6.31 -11.81
CA ARG A 297 0.96 4.98 -11.87
C ARG A 297 -0.12 4.75 -12.93
N SER A 298 -0.76 5.77 -13.49
CA SER A 298 -1.84 5.57 -14.47
C SER A 298 -1.91 6.66 -15.52
N ILE A 299 -2.23 6.23 -16.75
CA ILE A 299 -2.60 7.10 -17.86
C ILE A 299 -3.89 6.55 -18.45
N CYS A 300 -4.87 7.43 -18.64
CA CYS A 300 -6.15 7.14 -19.26
C CYS A 300 -6.15 7.75 -20.65
N PHE A 301 -6.20 6.93 -21.71
CA PHE A 301 -6.36 7.43 -23.08
C PHE A 301 -7.83 7.41 -23.47
N ALA A 302 -8.39 8.55 -23.88
CA ALA A 302 -9.77 8.65 -24.30
C ALA A 302 -10.02 7.83 -25.58
N ASP A 303 -11.28 7.45 -25.81
CA ASP A 303 -11.68 6.68 -26.99
C ASP A 303 -11.39 7.48 -28.28
N SER A 304 -10.42 7.01 -29.05
CA SER A 304 -9.96 7.65 -30.28
C SER A 304 -9.36 6.61 -31.23
N GLN A 305 -9.44 6.88 -32.53
CA GLN A 305 -8.83 6.04 -33.58
C GLN A 305 -7.36 6.40 -33.84
N SER A 306 -6.73 7.07 -32.88
CA SER A 306 -5.35 7.55 -32.99
C SER A 306 -4.42 6.63 -32.20
N PRO A 307 -3.23 6.30 -32.74
CA PRO A 307 -2.26 5.50 -32.02
C PRO A 307 -1.76 6.25 -30.79
N VAL A 308 -1.61 5.51 -29.69
CA VAL A 308 -1.10 6.03 -28.43
C VAL A 308 0.23 5.37 -28.09
N ARG A 309 1.10 6.12 -27.43
CA ARG A 309 2.42 5.68 -27.01
C ARG A 309 2.69 6.15 -25.59
N TRP A 310 3.37 5.31 -24.83
CA TRP A 310 3.87 5.67 -23.51
C TRP A 310 5.21 4.99 -23.22
N PHE A 311 5.87 5.50 -22.20
CA PHE A 311 7.13 5.02 -21.68
C PHE A 311 6.97 4.72 -20.19
N GLY A 312 7.65 3.69 -19.71
CA GLY A 312 7.65 3.28 -18.31
C GLY A 312 8.94 2.54 -17.96
N GLU A 313 9.14 2.26 -16.67
CA GLU A 313 10.28 1.48 -16.15
C GLU A 313 9.82 0.33 -15.23
N SER A 314 8.51 0.26 -14.93
CA SER A 314 7.90 -0.79 -14.13
C SER A 314 7.95 -2.16 -14.78
N ARG A 315 8.15 -3.22 -13.97
CA ARG A 315 7.93 -4.57 -14.47
C ARG A 315 6.45 -4.86 -14.66
N ASP A 316 5.60 -4.52 -13.69
CA ASP A 316 4.18 -4.87 -13.76
C ASP A 316 3.34 -3.76 -14.41
N VAL A 317 2.70 -4.11 -15.52
CA VAL A 317 1.80 -3.23 -16.26
C VAL A 317 0.44 -3.90 -16.36
N ARG A 318 -0.62 -3.18 -15.97
CA ARG A 318 -2.00 -3.59 -16.15
C ARG A 318 -2.69 -2.68 -17.15
N ILE A 319 -3.50 -3.28 -18.00
CA ILE A 319 -4.19 -2.57 -19.07
C ILE A 319 -5.66 -2.98 -19.07
N LYS A 320 -6.52 -2.00 -19.30
CA LYS A 320 -7.96 -2.18 -19.34
C LYS A 320 -8.57 -1.37 -20.48
N ALA A 321 -9.38 -2.01 -21.32
CA ALA A 321 -10.24 -1.28 -22.26
C ALA A 321 -11.43 -0.68 -21.51
N GLN A 322 -11.72 0.59 -21.76
CA GLN A 322 -12.80 1.33 -21.09
C GLN A 322 -14.16 1.01 -21.72
N THR A 323 -14.20 0.99 -23.04
CA THR A 323 -15.38 0.74 -23.86
C THR A 323 -15.10 -0.40 -24.83
N ALA A 324 -16.12 -0.85 -25.55
CA ALA A 324 -15.96 -1.86 -26.59
C ALA A 324 -15.00 -1.42 -27.71
N ASN A 325 -14.85 -0.11 -27.95
CA ASN A 325 -13.94 0.43 -28.96
C ASN A 325 -12.47 0.36 -28.56
N GLY A 326 -12.19 0.30 -27.25
CA GLY A 326 -10.83 0.13 -26.71
C GLY A 326 -10.31 -1.31 -26.76
N VAL A 327 -11.14 -2.27 -27.16
CA VAL A 327 -10.75 -3.68 -27.33
C VAL A 327 -9.79 -3.78 -28.52
N GLN A 328 -8.53 -4.11 -28.24
CA GLN A 328 -7.46 -4.14 -29.23
C GLN A 328 -6.26 -4.95 -28.74
N ASP A 329 -5.30 -5.15 -29.64
CA ASP A 329 -3.97 -5.63 -29.31
C ASP A 329 -3.11 -4.46 -28.82
N VAL A 330 -2.37 -4.68 -27.73
CA VAL A 330 -1.50 -3.68 -27.11
C VAL A 330 -0.09 -4.23 -27.01
N ASN A 331 0.90 -3.43 -27.43
CA ASN A 331 2.30 -3.76 -27.29
C ASN A 331 2.87 -3.20 -25.98
N VAL A 332 3.27 -4.08 -25.07
CA VAL A 332 4.01 -3.73 -23.85
C VAL A 332 5.42 -4.26 -23.93
N ASP A 333 6.39 -3.36 -24.09
CA ASP A 333 7.82 -3.71 -24.16
C ASP A 333 8.10 -4.85 -25.16
N GLY A 334 7.55 -4.70 -26.37
CA GLY A 334 7.67 -5.69 -27.44
C GLY A 334 6.75 -6.90 -27.32
N GLN A 335 6.04 -7.08 -26.21
CA GLN A 335 5.06 -8.17 -26.01
C GLN A 335 3.67 -7.74 -26.46
N ASN A 336 3.00 -8.58 -27.27
CA ASN A 336 1.63 -8.31 -27.69
C ASN A 336 0.63 -8.92 -26.70
N ILE A 337 -0.31 -8.10 -26.23
CA ILE A 337 -1.38 -8.48 -25.31
C ILE A 337 -2.70 -8.21 -26.01
N SER A 338 -3.51 -9.25 -26.20
CA SER A 338 -4.85 -9.10 -26.75
C SER A 338 -5.84 -8.77 -25.64
N ILE A 339 -6.35 -7.54 -25.63
CA ILE A 339 -7.46 -7.14 -24.76
C ILE A 339 -8.74 -7.61 -25.44
N LEU A 340 -9.42 -8.59 -24.85
CA LEU A 340 -10.57 -9.25 -25.51
C LEU A 340 -11.91 -8.62 -25.11
N ARG A 341 -11.95 -7.94 -23.96
CA ARG A 341 -13.20 -7.40 -23.38
C ARG A 341 -12.96 -6.09 -22.66
N ALA A 342 -13.92 -5.18 -22.81
CA ALA A 342 -13.99 -3.97 -22.02
C ALA A 342 -14.26 -4.30 -20.55
N GLY A 343 -13.70 -3.51 -19.63
CA GLY A 343 -13.92 -3.69 -18.19
C GLY A 343 -12.97 -4.68 -17.51
N GLU A 344 -12.41 -5.65 -18.24
CA GLU A 344 -11.45 -6.63 -17.73
C GLU A 344 -10.01 -6.09 -17.72
N GLU A 345 -9.24 -6.46 -16.70
CA GLU A 345 -7.82 -6.10 -16.58
C GLU A 345 -6.93 -7.22 -17.13
N TYR A 346 -5.93 -6.82 -17.92
CA TYR A 346 -4.93 -7.69 -18.52
C TYR A 346 -3.57 -7.26 -18.00
N SER A 347 -2.73 -8.21 -17.57
CA SER A 347 -1.41 -7.92 -17.01
C SER A 347 -0.30 -8.34 -17.97
N ALA A 348 0.79 -7.59 -17.97
CA ALA A 348 2.04 -7.98 -18.60
C ALA A 348 3.24 -7.56 -17.76
N SER A 349 4.34 -8.29 -17.96
CA SER A 349 5.61 -8.02 -17.31
C SER A 349 6.63 -7.51 -18.32
N ALA A 350 7.06 -6.25 -18.19
CA ALA A 350 8.15 -5.70 -18.99
C ALA A 350 9.46 -6.47 -18.72
N LYS A 351 10.23 -6.68 -19.79
CA LYS A 351 11.50 -7.43 -19.79
C LYS A 351 12.71 -6.51 -19.81
N THR A 352 12.58 -5.32 -20.40
CA THR A 352 13.63 -4.32 -20.50
C THR A 352 14.01 -3.82 -19.10
N ILE A 353 15.32 -3.76 -18.86
CA ILE A 353 15.88 -3.11 -17.67
C ILE A 353 16.03 -1.63 -18.02
N GLY A 354 15.33 -0.77 -17.29
CA GLY A 354 15.25 0.67 -17.55
C GLY A 354 13.99 1.06 -18.34
N ILE A 355 14.03 2.24 -18.96
CA ILE A 355 12.87 2.80 -19.67
C ILE A 355 12.57 1.97 -20.93
N TYR A 356 11.35 1.44 -21.00
CA TYR A 356 10.81 0.80 -22.20
C TYR A 356 9.75 1.67 -22.87
N GLU A 357 9.47 1.34 -24.13
CA GLU A 357 8.40 1.93 -24.93
C GLU A 357 7.26 0.95 -25.08
N SER A 358 6.02 1.45 -25.13
CA SER A 358 4.83 0.66 -25.35
C SER A 358 3.81 1.47 -26.15
N ASN A 359 2.93 0.78 -26.86
CA ASN A 359 1.98 1.44 -27.76
C ASN A 359 0.70 0.63 -27.97
N ALA A 360 -0.34 1.33 -28.39
CA ALA A 360 -1.59 0.73 -28.87
C ALA A 360 -2.06 1.46 -30.14
N THR A 361 -2.81 0.74 -30.97
CA THR A 361 -3.29 1.26 -32.26
C THR A 361 -4.32 2.38 -32.13
N ASN A 362 -5.11 2.34 -31.06
CA ASN A 362 -6.21 3.24 -30.75
C ASN A 362 -6.13 3.65 -29.28
N GLY A 363 -6.83 4.72 -28.90
CA GLY A 363 -7.09 5.07 -27.50
C GLY A 363 -8.12 4.15 -26.84
N GLY A 364 -8.87 4.67 -25.86
CA GLY A 364 -9.91 3.93 -25.15
C GLY A 364 -9.39 2.90 -24.14
N ILE A 365 -8.14 3.06 -23.69
CA ILE A 365 -7.47 2.17 -22.74
C ILE A 365 -6.95 2.94 -21.54
N THR A 366 -6.95 2.29 -20.38
CA THR A 366 -6.27 2.76 -19.18
C THR A 366 -5.06 1.88 -18.93
N ILE A 367 -3.91 2.52 -18.77
CA ILE A 367 -2.66 1.89 -18.34
C ILE A 367 -2.50 2.12 -16.84
N GLN A 368 -2.10 1.07 -16.13
CA GLN A 368 -1.72 1.11 -14.73
C GLN A 368 -0.36 0.43 -14.54
N SER A 369 0.45 0.96 -13.64
CA SER A 369 1.83 0.54 -13.40
C SER A 369 2.18 0.78 -11.93
N ASP A 370 3.12 0.00 -11.38
CA ASP A 370 3.70 0.22 -10.05
C ASP A 370 4.78 1.33 -10.04
N GLY A 371 5.16 1.84 -11.21
CA GLY A 371 6.11 2.92 -11.42
C GLY A 371 5.50 4.18 -12.04
N MET A 372 6.39 5.05 -12.55
CA MET A 372 5.99 6.24 -13.31
C MET A 372 5.78 5.90 -14.78
N LEU A 373 4.91 6.68 -15.42
CA LEU A 373 4.64 6.63 -16.85
C LEU A 373 4.92 7.99 -17.49
N SER A 374 5.30 8.03 -18.76
CA SER A 374 5.45 9.28 -19.52
C SER A 374 4.96 9.11 -20.95
N LEU A 375 4.55 10.21 -21.58
CA LEU A 375 4.20 10.26 -23.01
C LEU A 375 5.43 10.58 -23.89
N ASP A 376 6.52 11.02 -23.28
CA ASP A 376 7.81 11.31 -23.93
C ASP A 376 8.95 10.79 -23.05
N SER A 377 9.85 10.00 -23.64
CA SER A 377 11.02 9.44 -22.94
C SER A 377 11.96 10.54 -22.43
N ALA A 378 12.07 11.68 -23.13
CA ALA A 378 12.90 12.80 -22.70
C ALA A 378 12.37 13.47 -21.42
N MET A 379 11.06 13.40 -21.19
CA MET A 379 10.38 14.01 -20.04
C MET A 379 10.27 13.07 -18.84
N TYR A 380 10.52 11.77 -19.05
CA TYR A 380 10.50 10.75 -18.01
C TYR A 380 11.49 11.05 -16.88
N PHE A 381 11.04 10.82 -15.64
CA PHE A 381 11.84 10.68 -14.44
C PHE A 381 11.07 9.92 -13.34
N GLN A 382 11.80 9.23 -12.46
CA GLN A 382 11.24 8.52 -11.31
C GLN A 382 11.72 9.18 -10.02
N PRO A 383 10.90 10.05 -9.40
CA PRO A 383 11.27 10.73 -8.16
C PRO A 383 11.01 9.91 -6.90
N GLU A 384 10.18 8.87 -6.98
CA GLU A 384 9.90 8.00 -5.84
C GLU A 384 11.11 7.10 -5.53
N LEU A 385 11.31 6.82 -4.24
CA LEU A 385 12.33 5.86 -3.82
C LEU A 385 11.96 4.48 -4.33
N ALA A 386 12.95 3.71 -4.79
CA ALA A 386 12.74 2.32 -5.15
C ALA A 386 12.22 1.56 -3.93
N ARG A 387 11.30 0.61 -4.14
CA ARG A 387 10.81 -0.27 -3.09
C ARG A 387 11.50 -1.62 -3.21
N VAL A 388 11.91 -2.19 -2.07
CA VAL A 388 12.32 -3.59 -2.02
C VAL A 388 11.06 -4.45 -2.08
N SER A 389 10.93 -5.20 -3.17
CA SER A 389 9.91 -6.20 -3.43
C SER A 389 10.59 -7.49 -3.92
N LEU A 390 9.81 -8.52 -4.18
CA LEU A 390 10.30 -9.81 -4.69
C LEU A 390 11.13 -9.68 -5.97
N ASN A 391 10.73 -8.74 -6.82
CA ASN A 391 11.24 -8.58 -8.18
C ASN A 391 12.28 -7.45 -8.28
N THR A 392 12.68 -6.85 -7.16
CA THR A 392 13.65 -5.75 -7.15
C THR A 392 15.04 -6.26 -7.52
N ASP A 393 15.52 -5.86 -8.69
CA ASP A 393 16.91 -6.05 -9.09
C ASP A 393 17.77 -4.88 -8.59
N LEU A 394 18.29 -5.03 -7.37
CA LEU A 394 19.10 -3.99 -6.71
C LEU A 394 20.30 -3.58 -7.57
N ALA A 395 20.99 -4.54 -8.19
CA ALA A 395 22.19 -4.28 -8.98
C ALA A 395 21.84 -3.62 -10.32
N GLY A 396 20.84 -4.15 -11.04
CA GLY A 396 20.38 -3.59 -12.32
C GLY A 396 19.82 -2.17 -12.19
N GLN A 397 19.24 -1.83 -11.04
CA GLN A 397 18.75 -0.49 -10.73
C GLN A 397 19.83 0.46 -10.18
N GLY A 398 21.07 -0.01 -9.98
CA GLY A 398 22.14 0.80 -9.41
C GLY A 398 21.89 1.20 -7.94
N ILE A 399 21.12 0.39 -7.21
CA ILE A 399 20.87 0.59 -5.78
C ILE A 399 22.14 0.24 -5.00
N GLU A 400 22.58 1.19 -4.18
CA GLU A 400 23.75 1.04 -3.29
C GLU A 400 23.34 0.94 -1.82
N TYR A 401 22.09 1.31 -1.48
CA TYR A 401 21.60 1.38 -0.11
C TYR A 401 20.18 0.81 0.00
N ILE A 402 19.93 0.05 1.06
CA ILE A 402 18.57 -0.32 1.49
C ILE A 402 18.35 0.26 2.87
N ILE A 403 17.26 0.99 3.06
CA ILE A 403 16.83 1.45 4.38
C ILE A 403 15.44 0.92 4.72
N ALA A 404 15.31 0.29 5.88
CA ALA A 404 14.12 -0.47 6.22
C ALA A 404 13.70 -0.29 7.68
N LYS A 405 12.38 -0.23 7.95
CA LYS A 405 11.85 -0.36 9.30
C LYS A 405 11.51 -1.84 9.49
N TYR A 406 12.44 -2.57 10.07
CA TYR A 406 12.40 -4.02 10.03
C TYR A 406 13.09 -4.63 11.24
N ALA A 407 12.48 -5.68 11.78
CA ALA A 407 13.06 -6.52 12.80
C ALA A 407 13.12 -7.96 12.25
N PRO A 408 14.31 -8.59 12.20
CA PRO A 408 14.44 -9.97 11.75
C PRO A 408 13.67 -10.91 12.69
N PRO A 409 13.12 -12.03 12.18
CA PRO A 409 12.42 -12.98 13.01
C PRO A 409 13.40 -13.68 13.98
N GLU A 410 12.91 -13.99 15.19
CA GLU A 410 13.65 -14.81 16.14
C GLU A 410 13.62 -16.28 15.69
N ARG A 411 14.64 -17.06 16.01
CA ARG A 411 14.70 -18.49 15.66
C ARG A 411 14.48 -19.37 16.88
N ASP A 412 13.55 -20.31 16.78
CA ASP A 412 13.24 -21.37 17.74
C ASP A 412 13.37 -22.75 17.06
N GLY A 413 14.61 -23.25 16.98
CA GLY A 413 14.94 -24.47 16.24
C GLY A 413 14.75 -24.30 14.73
N GLU A 414 13.85 -25.09 14.14
CA GLU A 414 13.43 -24.95 12.74
C GLU A 414 12.37 -23.87 12.52
N TRP A 415 11.73 -23.41 13.60
CA TRP A 415 10.66 -22.41 13.56
C TRP A 415 11.24 -21.00 13.67
N LEU A 416 10.57 -20.07 13.01
CA LEU A 416 10.78 -18.64 13.09
C LEU A 416 9.62 -18.01 13.86
N ILE A 417 9.93 -16.95 14.59
CA ILE A 417 8.97 -16.17 15.37
C ILE A 417 9.03 -14.74 14.86
N GLY A 418 8.07 -14.37 14.03
CA GLY A 418 7.90 -13.01 13.52
C GLY A 418 6.90 -12.24 14.38
N LYS A 419 7.15 -10.94 14.60
CA LYS A 419 6.32 -10.08 15.46
C LYS A 419 5.92 -8.82 14.70
N ALA A 420 4.66 -8.42 14.83
CA ALA A 420 4.11 -7.20 14.25
C ALA A 420 3.19 -6.49 15.25
N THR A 421 3.27 -5.17 15.29
CA THR A 421 2.39 -4.34 16.12
C THR A 421 1.52 -3.45 15.23
N PHE A 422 0.22 -3.45 15.52
CA PHE A 422 -0.78 -2.63 14.86
C PHE A 422 -1.40 -1.64 15.83
N MET A 423 -1.47 -0.38 15.44
CA MET A 423 -2.16 0.65 16.22
C MET A 423 -3.64 0.71 15.82
N ARG A 424 -4.53 1.10 16.75
CA ARG A 424 -5.97 1.15 16.49
C ARG A 424 -6.36 2.03 15.30
N ASN A 425 -5.61 3.09 15.02
CA ASN A 425 -5.85 3.98 13.89
C ASN A 425 -5.34 3.43 12.54
N GLU A 426 -4.56 2.35 12.54
CA GLU A 426 -4.09 1.67 11.32
C GLU A 426 -5.07 0.59 10.85
N VAL A 427 -6.08 0.25 11.67
CA VAL A 427 -6.88 -0.96 11.50
C VAL A 427 -8.37 -0.70 11.63
N LEU A 428 -9.13 -1.20 10.66
CA LEU A 428 -10.57 -1.27 10.68
C LEU A 428 -11.01 -2.54 11.42
N ALA A 429 -11.76 -2.36 12.50
CA ALA A 429 -12.57 -3.44 13.07
C ALA A 429 -14.03 -3.20 12.75
N ASP A 430 -14.67 -4.13 12.05
CA ASP A 430 -16.09 -4.10 11.73
C ASP A 430 -16.85 -5.04 12.69
N LYS A 431 -17.85 -4.51 13.39
CA LYS A 431 -18.70 -5.29 14.33
C LYS A 431 -17.95 -6.15 15.36
N GLY A 432 -16.76 -5.71 15.78
CA GLY A 432 -15.94 -6.45 16.74
C GLY A 432 -15.11 -7.57 16.10
N GLU A 433 -14.99 -7.59 14.79
CA GLU A 433 -14.10 -8.49 14.04
C GLU A 433 -13.00 -7.68 13.37
N MET A 434 -11.79 -8.22 13.38
CA MET A 434 -10.66 -7.71 12.62
C MET A 434 -10.18 -8.77 11.64
N LYS A 435 -10.02 -8.38 10.38
CA LYS A 435 -9.46 -9.28 9.37
C LYS A 435 -7.95 -9.12 9.32
N LEU A 436 -7.24 -10.23 9.50
CA LEU A 436 -5.82 -10.36 9.29
C LEU A 436 -5.56 -11.00 7.94
N VAL A 437 -4.44 -10.68 7.32
CA VAL A 437 -3.93 -11.32 6.09
C VAL A 437 -2.50 -11.75 6.33
N ILE A 438 -2.13 -12.94 5.87
CA ILE A 438 -0.75 -13.37 5.73
C ILE A 438 -0.41 -13.25 4.25
N SER A 439 0.56 -12.38 3.94
CA SER A 439 1.05 -12.18 2.58
C SER A 439 2.39 -12.88 2.41
N VAL A 440 2.43 -13.76 1.42
CA VAL A 440 3.59 -14.56 1.03
C VAL A 440 3.76 -14.37 -0.46
N PRO A 441 4.17 -13.16 -0.88
CA PRO A 441 4.02 -12.75 -2.26
C PRO A 441 4.78 -13.70 -3.20
N GLY A 442 4.16 -14.14 -4.29
CA GLY A 442 4.77 -15.01 -5.30
C GLY A 442 5.02 -16.45 -4.85
N ILE A 443 4.35 -16.94 -3.79
CA ILE A 443 4.60 -18.28 -3.24
C ILE A 443 4.56 -19.41 -4.29
N ASP A 444 3.65 -19.34 -5.26
CA ASP A 444 3.56 -20.29 -6.37
C ASP A 444 4.77 -20.23 -7.31
N GLU A 445 5.24 -19.02 -7.63
CA GLU A 445 6.35 -18.78 -8.55
C GLU A 445 7.66 -19.35 -8.00
N PHE A 446 7.84 -19.29 -6.68
CA PHE A 446 9.03 -19.79 -6.00
C PHE A 446 8.93 -21.27 -5.60
N ALA A 447 7.81 -21.94 -5.91
CA ALA A 447 7.46 -23.24 -5.35
C ALA A 447 7.70 -23.25 -3.82
N GLY A 448 7.31 -22.15 -3.19
CA GLY A 448 7.50 -21.88 -1.78
C GLY A 448 6.52 -22.69 -0.94
N ALA A 449 6.83 -22.77 0.36
CA ALA A 449 5.89 -23.29 1.34
C ALA A 449 6.02 -22.48 2.61
N PHE A 450 4.88 -22.14 3.21
CA PHE A 450 4.83 -21.38 4.43
C PHE A 450 3.97 -22.10 5.46
N ASP A 451 4.64 -22.74 6.42
CA ASP A 451 3.99 -23.51 7.48
C ASP A 451 3.72 -22.63 8.68
N VAL A 452 2.47 -22.56 9.13
CA VAL A 452 2.07 -21.83 10.34
C VAL A 452 1.72 -22.82 11.45
N ARG A 453 2.34 -22.65 12.63
CA ARG A 453 2.08 -23.49 13.81
C ARG A 453 1.17 -22.79 14.82
N GLU A 454 1.46 -21.53 15.10
CA GLU A 454 0.82 -20.78 16.19
C GLU A 454 0.68 -19.30 15.82
N ILE A 455 -0.47 -18.74 16.19
CA ILE A 455 -0.78 -17.30 16.14
C ILE A 455 -1.00 -16.86 17.58
N ASN A 456 -0.13 -15.99 18.06
CA ASN A 456 -0.18 -15.40 19.39
C ASN A 456 -0.55 -13.93 19.27
N ILE A 457 -1.58 -13.52 20.00
CA ILE A 457 -2.12 -12.17 19.93
C ILE A 457 -2.14 -11.58 21.33
N VAL A 458 -1.62 -10.37 21.47
CA VAL A 458 -1.73 -9.57 22.69
C VAL A 458 -2.44 -8.27 22.38
N LEU A 459 -3.63 -8.09 22.96
CA LEU A 459 -4.41 -6.86 22.85
C LEU A 459 -4.08 -5.95 24.02
N HIS A 460 -3.81 -4.68 23.73
CA HIS A 460 -3.45 -3.67 24.72
C HIS A 460 -4.46 -2.53 24.74
N ARG A 461 -4.79 -2.06 25.94
CA ARG A 461 -5.52 -0.83 26.20
C ARG A 461 -5.14 -0.28 27.57
N LYS A 462 -5.60 0.93 27.87
CA LYS A 462 -5.46 1.51 29.21
C LYS A 462 -6.08 0.60 30.29
N PRO A 463 -5.35 0.39 31.41
CA PRO A 463 -5.91 -0.26 32.59
C PRO A 463 -7.18 0.47 33.06
N LEU A 464 -8.16 -0.30 33.54
CA LEU A 464 -9.36 0.29 34.11
C LEU A 464 -9.07 0.85 35.50
N THR A 465 -9.47 2.09 35.72
CA THR A 465 -9.55 2.64 37.07
C THR A 465 -10.65 1.95 37.88
N ILE A 466 -10.57 2.01 39.21
CA ILE A 466 -11.59 1.41 40.10
C ILE A 466 -12.99 1.98 39.80
N THR A 467 -13.08 3.28 39.50
CA THR A 467 -14.33 3.96 39.16
C THR A 467 -14.91 3.44 37.84
N GLU A 468 -14.08 3.25 36.82
CA GLU A 468 -14.50 2.65 35.54
C GLU A 468 -14.91 1.19 35.69
N LEU A 469 -14.21 0.43 36.53
CA LEU A 469 -14.54 -0.95 36.83
C LEU A 469 -15.92 -1.06 37.49
N VAL A 470 -16.19 -0.25 38.52
CA VAL A 470 -17.50 -0.21 39.19
C VAL A 470 -18.60 0.23 38.22
N ARG A 471 -18.34 1.23 37.37
CA ARG A 471 -19.28 1.68 36.34
C ARG A 471 -19.60 0.55 35.34
N ALA A 472 -18.58 -0.12 34.81
CA ALA A 472 -18.75 -1.21 33.85
C ALA A 472 -19.50 -2.41 34.44
N ILE A 473 -19.31 -2.71 35.73
CA ILE A 473 -20.09 -3.74 36.44
C ILE A 473 -21.55 -3.31 36.56
N LYS A 474 -21.82 -2.05 36.94
CA LYS A 474 -23.19 -1.54 37.07
C LYS A 474 -23.95 -1.57 35.75
N GLU A 475 -23.36 -1.09 34.66
CA GLU A 475 -23.97 -1.07 33.31
C GLU A 475 -24.27 -2.46 32.73
N LYS A 476 -23.70 -3.53 33.29
CA LYS A 476 -23.95 -4.91 32.84
C LYS A 476 -24.91 -5.66 33.76
N LEU A 477 -25.07 -5.23 35.00
CA LEU A 477 -25.98 -5.83 35.98
C LEU A 477 -27.36 -5.16 36.02
N PHE A 478 -27.44 -3.90 35.60
CA PHE A 478 -28.64 -3.07 35.52
C PHE A 478 -28.79 -2.56 34.09
#